data_AF-A0A9X0UGN2-F1
#
_entry.id   AF-A0A9X0UGN2-F1
#
_cell.length_a   1.000
_cell.length_b   1.000
_cell.length_c   1.000
_cell.angle_alpha   90.00
_cell.angle_beta   90.00
_cell.angle_gamma   90.00
#
_symmetry.space_group_name_H-M   'P 1'
#
loop_
_entity.id
_entity.type
_entity.pdbx_description
1 polymer ?
#
loop_
_entity_poly.entity_id
_entity_poly.type
_entity_poly.pdbx_seq_one_letter_code
_entity_poly.pdbx_strand_id
1 'polypeptide(L)'
;MPDTVPVTLEVEPSAAAALGDPRTRAAMGRLVSRVLNPHSGPSELARAIAEAKAEARATGLTDADIDAELAAYNTERRGGPAA
;
A
#
# COMPACT_ATOMS: atom_id res chain seq x y z
N MET A 1 14.00 -20.32 -8.76
CA MET A 1 12.59 -19.86 -8.65
C MET A 1 12.22 -20.05 -7.20
N PRO A 2 11.49 -19.11 -6.54
CA PRO A 2 11.02 -19.41 -5.19
C PRO A 2 10.17 -20.68 -5.26
N ASP A 3 10.50 -21.67 -4.45
CA ASP A 3 9.87 -22.98 -4.50
C ASP A 3 8.38 -22.84 -4.15
N THR A 4 7.51 -23.06 -5.13
CA THR A 4 6.06 -23.05 -4.92
C THR A 4 5.59 -24.44 -4.49
N VAL A 5 4.76 -24.51 -3.45
CA VAL A 5 4.15 -25.76 -2.97
C VAL A 5 2.75 -25.92 -3.58
N PRO A 6 2.42 -27.06 -4.22
CA PRO A 6 1.07 -27.31 -4.71
C PRO A 6 0.10 -27.50 -3.53
N VAL A 7 -1.09 -26.91 -3.65
CA VAL A 7 -2.17 -27.04 -2.65
C VAL A 7 -3.45 -27.50 -3.33
N THR A 8 -4.21 -28.36 -2.66
CA THR A 8 -5.55 -28.78 -3.10
C THR A 8 -6.59 -27.95 -2.36
N LEU A 9 -7.51 -27.35 -3.10
CA LEU A 9 -8.63 -26.58 -2.57
C LEU A 9 -9.92 -27.06 -3.26
N GLU A 10 -10.92 -27.40 -2.46
CA GLU A 10 -12.27 -27.63 -2.96
C GLU A 10 -12.86 -26.31 -3.44
N VAL A 11 -13.37 -26.28 -4.67
CA VAL A 11 -13.95 -25.09 -5.29
C VAL A 11 -15.20 -25.46 -6.09
N GLU A 12 -16.06 -24.48 -6.32
CA GLU A 12 -17.22 -24.65 -7.21
C GLU A 12 -16.79 -25.14 -8.61
N PRO A 13 -17.57 -25.98 -9.30
CA PRO A 13 -17.21 -26.53 -10.61
C PRO A 13 -16.88 -25.47 -11.67
N SER A 14 -17.56 -24.32 -11.61
CA SER A 14 -17.29 -23.18 -12.50
C SER A 14 -15.91 -22.57 -12.26
N ALA A 15 -15.45 -22.52 -11.02
CA ALA A 15 -14.11 -22.06 -10.67
C ALA A 15 -13.05 -23.09 -11.07
N ALA A 16 -13.34 -24.39 -10.89
CA ALA A 16 -12.46 -25.47 -11.36
C ALA A 16 -12.22 -25.38 -12.87
N ALA A 17 -13.27 -25.13 -13.65
CA ALA A 17 -13.16 -24.93 -15.10
C ALA A 17 -12.27 -23.73 -15.45
N ALA A 18 -12.44 -22.59 -14.77
CA ALA A 18 -11.61 -21.40 -14.97
C ALA A 18 -10.14 -21.64 -14.61
N LEU A 19 -9.87 -22.41 -13.55
CA LEU A 19 -8.51 -22.80 -13.13
C LEU A 19 -7.82 -23.77 -14.09
N GLY A 20 -8.52 -24.27 -15.11
CA GLY A 20 -7.93 -25.01 -16.23
C GLY A 20 -6.94 -24.17 -17.04
N ASP A 21 -7.18 -22.85 -17.16
CA ASP A 21 -6.26 -21.94 -17.84
C ASP A 21 -5.00 -21.66 -16.99
N PRO A 22 -3.78 -21.92 -17.51
CA PRO A 22 -2.52 -21.64 -16.80
C PRO A 22 -2.36 -20.18 -16.36
N ARG A 23 -2.86 -19.20 -17.12
CA ARG A 23 -2.75 -17.77 -16.76
C ARG A 23 -3.62 -17.46 -15.56
N THR A 24 -4.87 -17.93 -15.58
CA THR A 24 -5.80 -17.83 -14.47
C THR A 24 -5.26 -18.52 -13.22
N ARG A 25 -4.70 -19.73 -13.34
CA ARG A 25 -4.07 -20.45 -12.22
C ARG A 25 -2.90 -19.67 -11.61
N ALA A 26 -2.03 -19.09 -12.43
CA ALA A 26 -0.91 -18.28 -11.95
C ALA A 26 -1.39 -16.99 -11.26
N ALA A 27 -2.43 -16.34 -11.79
CA ALA A 27 -3.03 -15.16 -11.17
C ALA A 27 -3.67 -15.48 -9.81
N MET A 28 -4.40 -16.60 -9.71
CA MET A 28 -4.98 -17.07 -8.46
C MET A 28 -3.90 -17.42 -7.43
N GLY A 29 -2.83 -18.11 -7.83
CA GLY A 29 -1.70 -18.40 -6.96
C GLY A 29 -1.12 -17.12 -6.32
N ARG A 30 -0.91 -16.07 -7.11
CA ARG A 30 -0.47 -14.75 -6.59
C ARG A 30 -1.49 -14.10 -5.65
N LEU A 31 -2.78 -14.26 -5.94
CA LEU A 31 -3.83 -13.71 -5.08
C LEU A 31 -3.86 -14.42 -3.73
N VAL A 32 -3.88 -15.75 -3.73
CA VAL A 32 -3.85 -16.59 -2.53
C VAL A 32 -2.59 -16.30 -1.70
N SER A 33 -1.41 -16.25 -2.32
CA SER A 33 -0.18 -15.88 -1.62
C SER A 33 -0.27 -14.51 -0.95
N ARG A 34 -0.89 -13.50 -1.58
CA ARG A 34 -1.07 -12.16 -0.98
C ARG A 34 -2.07 -12.14 0.16
N VAL A 35 -3.14 -12.92 0.05
CA VAL A 35 -4.17 -13.01 1.10
C VAL A 35 -3.63 -13.75 2.32
N LEU A 36 -2.90 -14.85 2.10
CA LEU A 36 -2.33 -15.69 3.16
C LEU A 36 -1.03 -15.15 3.73
N ASN A 37 -0.33 -14.30 2.97
CA ASN A 37 0.79 -13.50 3.45
C ASN A 37 0.37 -12.02 3.43
N PRO A 38 -0.59 -11.62 4.30
CA PRO A 38 -0.81 -10.19 4.51
C PRO A 38 0.54 -9.65 4.94
N HIS A 39 1.10 -8.67 4.21
CA HIS A 39 2.41 -8.13 4.53
C HIS A 39 2.39 -7.80 6.02
N SER A 40 3.07 -8.61 6.84
CA SER A 40 3.15 -8.43 8.28
C SER A 40 4.16 -7.32 8.52
N GLY A 41 3.80 -6.11 8.11
CA GLY A 41 4.70 -4.98 8.06
C GLY A 41 4.10 -3.83 7.28
N PRO A 42 4.58 -2.60 7.52
CA PRO A 42 4.23 -1.46 6.70
C PRO A 42 4.52 -1.78 5.23
N SER A 43 3.65 -1.36 4.32
CA SER A 43 3.97 -1.39 2.88
C SER A 43 5.28 -0.66 2.62
N GLU A 44 5.95 -0.97 1.52
CA GLU A 44 7.16 -0.24 1.07
C GLU A 44 6.95 1.29 1.11
N LEU A 45 5.78 1.75 0.66
CA LEU A 45 5.39 3.16 0.72
C LEU A 45 5.28 3.67 2.17
N ALA A 46 4.63 2.90 3.06
CA ALA A 46 4.48 3.29 4.46
C ALA A 46 5.84 3.36 5.18
N ARG A 47 6.77 2.47 4.85
CA ARG A 47 8.15 2.52 5.36
C ARG A 47 8.89 3.76 4.86
N ALA A 48 8.82 4.05 3.56
CA ALA A 48 9.44 5.24 2.98
C ALA A 48 8.90 6.54 3.60
N ILE A 49 7.59 6.62 3.84
CA ILE A 49 6.97 7.76 4.53
C ILE A 49 7.49 7.89 5.97
N ALA A 50 7.61 6.78 6.71
CA ALA A 50 8.12 6.79 8.07
C ALA A 50 9.58 7.25 8.14
N GLU A 51 10.41 6.80 7.20
CA GLU A 51 11.82 7.18 7.09
C GLU A 51 11.96 8.68 6.77
N ALA A 52 11.23 9.19 5.77
CA ALA A 52 11.24 10.61 5.44
C ALA A 52 10.76 11.49 6.62
N LYS A 53 9.75 11.04 7.37
CA LYS A 53 9.30 11.74 8.59
C LYS A 53 10.36 11.73 9.69
N ALA A 54 11.08 10.62 9.86
CA ALA A 54 12.14 10.52 10.84
C ALA A 54 13.31 11.44 10.51
N GLU A 55 13.71 11.51 9.24
CA GLU A 55 14.76 12.43 8.76
C GLU A 55 14.37 13.89 8.99
N ALA A 56 13.15 14.29 8.60
CA ALA A 56 12.66 15.65 8.82
C ALA A 56 12.64 16.03 10.31
N ARG A 57 12.28 15.09 11.19
CA ARG A 57 12.34 15.33 12.64
C ARG A 57 13.76 15.41 13.17
N ALA A 58 14.69 14.62 12.61
CA ALA A 58 16.10 14.67 12.99
C ALA A 58 16.75 16.01 12.59
N THR A 59 16.25 16.69 11.56
CA THR A 59 16.67 18.05 11.18
C THR A 59 15.93 19.15 11.95
N GLY A 60 15.07 18.79 12.90
CA GLY A 60 14.41 19.72 13.81
C GLY A 60 13.03 20.20 13.37
N LEU A 61 12.44 19.61 12.31
CA LEU A 61 11.06 19.94 11.93
C LEU A 61 10.09 19.50 13.03
N THR A 62 9.41 20.46 13.63
CA THR A 62 8.41 20.23 14.68
C THR A 62 6.99 20.26 14.13
N ASP A 63 6.06 19.66 14.87
CA ASP A 63 4.64 19.72 14.51
C ASP A 63 4.13 21.18 14.52
N ALA A 64 4.70 22.05 15.36
CA ALA A 64 4.37 23.48 15.39
C ALA A 64 4.79 24.22 14.11
N ASP A 65 5.94 23.85 13.52
CA ASP A 65 6.39 24.41 12.23
C ASP A 65 5.45 23.99 11.10
N ILE A 66 5.01 22.73 11.11
CA ILE A 66 4.05 22.19 10.14
C ILE A 66 2.70 22.91 10.27
N ASP A 67 2.20 23.09 11.49
CA ASP A 67 0.92 23.75 11.75
C ASP A 67 0.96 25.24 11.36
N ALA A 68 2.08 25.93 11.61
CA ALA A 68 2.27 27.31 11.20
C ALA A 68 2.24 27.46 9.67
N GLU A 69 2.96 26.60 8.95
CA GLU A 69 2.99 26.61 7.48
C GLU A 69 1.62 26.25 6.88
N LEU A 70 0.93 25.26 7.45
CA LEU A 70 -0.42 24.89 7.02
C LEU A 70 -1.42 26.02 7.27
N ALA A 71 -1.29 26.77 8.37
CA ALA A 71 -2.13 27.92 8.64
C ALA A 71 -1.87 29.06 7.63
N ALA A 72 -0.61 29.32 7.30
CA ALA A 72 -0.23 30.30 6.28
C ALA A 72 -0.79 29.92 4.90
N TYR A 73 -0.53 28.70 4.43
CA TYR A 73 -1.05 28.19 3.16
C TYR A 73 -2.57 28.24 3.07
N ASN A 74 -3.27 27.83 4.13
CA ASN A 74 -4.74 27.89 4.15
C ASN A 74 -5.28 29.32 4.13
N THR A 75 -4.58 30.26 4.76
CA THR A 75 -4.94 31.69 4.75
C THR A 75 -4.75 32.28 3.36
N GLU A 76 -3.62 31.99 2.70
CA GLU A 76 -3.35 32.41 1.32
C GLU A 76 -4.37 31.82 0.34
N ARG A 77 -4.71 30.53 0.49
CA ARG A 77 -5.68 29.87 -0.40
C ARG A 77 -7.12 30.34 -0.19
N ARG A 78 -7.51 30.69 1.04
CA ARG A 78 -8.86 31.23 1.34
C ARG A 78 -8.95 32.75 1.08
N GLY A 79 -7.83 33.45 1.10
CA GLY A 79 -7.74 34.89 0.83
C GLY A 79 -7.39 35.24 -0.62
N GLY A 80 -6.99 34.27 -1.44
CA GLY A 80 -6.81 34.45 -2.88
C GLY A 80 -8.13 34.80 -3.57
N PRO A 81 -8.09 35.60 -4.65
CA PRO A 81 -9.30 36.02 -5.36
C PRO A 81 -10.11 34.78 -5.75
N ALA A 82 -11.42 34.81 -5.47
CA ALA A 82 -12.35 33.83 -6.00
C ALA A 82 -12.17 33.78 -7.52
N ALA A 83 -11.83 32.59 -8.05
CA ALA A 83 -11.89 32.32 -9.48
C ALA A 83 -13.34 32.32 -9.94
#